data_AF-A0A967CLP2-F1
#
_entry.id   AF-A0A967CLP2-F1
#
_cell.length_a   1.000
_cell.length_b   1.000
_cell.length_c   1.000
_cell.angle_alpha   90.00
_cell.angle_beta   90.00
_cell.angle_gamma   90.00
#
_symmetry.space_group_name_H-M   'P 1'
#
loop_
_entity.id
_entity.type
_entity.pdbx_description
1 polymer ?
#
loop_
_entity_poly.entity_id
_entity_poly.type
_entity_poly.pdbx_seq_one_letter_code
_entity_poly.pdbx_strand_id
1 'polypeptide(L)'
;MADDETPNPFNNPLFAQFQRAMSSQGPLQWDVARQSALMSATQGVAEHNVDPSRRIAVEGLARIVSMRVSESLSRDPVDASRVEVVNRATWVQQTLEAWRPYFDSLAKALSGDAGEPKPDDTETQDPMLAMLGNVSKMIAPSMLGMSVGNLVGRLAVHAFGQYDLPLPREPHGRLLVVVSNVDAFADEWSIPRDDMAIYALTHELVSYSMFASAPLRNAVSALIRDFAGGFRADPGSISESISRLDVSSGDPMKMLDSLLSDPTLLLGASRSGAQDR
;
A
#
# COMPACT_ATOMS: atom_id res chain seq x y z
N MET A 1 23.14 32.85 46.59
CA MET A 1 22.07 32.00 46.01
C MET A 1 22.28 32.05 44.50
N ALA A 2 22.86 31.00 43.95
CA ALA A 2 22.99 30.82 42.51
C ALA A 2 21.90 29.82 42.11
N ASP A 3 20.97 30.24 41.25
CA ASP A 3 19.94 29.38 40.68
C ASP A 3 20.57 28.48 39.62
N ASP A 4 20.54 27.18 39.87
CA ASP A 4 20.95 26.12 38.97
C ASP A 4 19.72 25.70 38.14
N GLU A 5 19.55 26.29 36.96
CA GLU A 5 18.56 25.84 35.98
C GLU A 5 18.99 24.47 35.41
N THR A 6 18.44 23.40 35.99
CA THR A 6 18.59 22.05 35.44
C THR A 6 18.07 22.02 33.99
N PRO A 7 18.88 21.63 32.99
CA PRO A 7 18.43 21.58 31.61
C PRO A 7 17.36 20.50 31.48
N ASN A 8 16.13 20.89 31.15
CA ASN A 8 15.00 19.98 31.04
C ASN A 8 15.23 19.05 29.82
N PRO A 9 15.50 17.74 30.01
CA PRO A 9 15.93 16.84 28.93
C PRO A 9 14.84 16.60 27.87
N PHE A 10 13.60 16.99 28.18
CA PHE A 10 12.43 16.87 27.30
C PHE A 10 12.29 17.99 26.26
N ASN A 11 13.11 19.05 26.34
CA ASN A 11 13.07 20.15 25.37
C ASN A 11 14.09 19.98 24.22
N ASN A 12 14.75 18.82 24.13
CA ASN A 12 15.74 18.54 23.11
C ASN A 12 15.04 18.15 21.79
N PRO A 13 15.28 18.85 20.66
CA PRO A 13 14.72 18.50 19.36
C PRO A 13 15.05 17.06 18.92
N LEU A 14 16.16 16.49 19.40
CA LEU A 14 16.51 15.09 19.20
C LEU A 14 15.57 14.13 19.93
N PHE A 15 15.11 14.48 21.14
CA PHE A 15 14.14 13.67 21.88
C PHE A 15 12.76 13.75 21.24
N ALA A 16 12.35 14.91 20.74
CA ALA A 16 11.11 15.06 19.97
C ALA A 16 11.16 14.32 18.61
N GLN A 17 12.35 14.22 18.00
CA GLN A 17 12.59 13.45 16.77
C GLN A 17 12.60 11.94 17.05
N PHE A 18 13.19 11.52 18.17
CA PHE A 18 13.14 10.14 18.67
C PHE A 18 11.72 9.71 19.06
N GLN A 19 10.98 10.58 19.75
CA GLN A 19 9.58 10.35 20.12
C GLN A 19 8.66 10.33 18.90
N ARG A 20 8.92 11.13 17.86
CA ARG A 20 8.24 11.01 16.56
C ARG A 20 8.60 9.71 15.83
N ALA A 21 9.86 9.29 15.86
CA ALA A 21 10.30 8.03 15.27
C ALA A 21 9.74 6.79 16.01
N MET A 22 9.46 6.91 17.30
CA MET A 22 8.84 5.86 18.13
C MET A 22 7.31 5.90 18.10
N SER A 23 6.69 7.07 17.89
CA SER A 23 5.23 7.19 17.75
C SER A 23 4.72 7.03 16.31
N SER A 24 5.61 7.11 15.31
CA SER A 24 5.34 6.71 13.93
C SER A 24 5.51 5.20 13.69
N GLN A 25 6.05 4.46 14.65
CA GLN A 25 6.10 2.99 14.65
C GLN A 25 4.71 2.44 14.95
N GLY A 26 3.83 2.53 13.96
CA GLY A 26 2.69 1.63 13.88
C GLY A 26 3.16 0.18 13.70
N PRO A 27 2.23 -0.79 13.66
CA PRO A 27 2.57 -2.19 13.40
C PRO A 27 3.27 -2.42 12.05
N LEU A 28 3.32 -1.39 11.21
CA LEU A 28 4.01 -1.34 9.92
C LEU A 28 4.90 -0.10 9.83
N GLN A 29 6.12 -0.27 9.29
CA GLN A 29 7.05 0.83 9.03
C GLN A 29 6.71 1.55 7.71
N TRP A 30 5.88 2.59 7.81
CA TRP A 30 5.33 3.31 6.66
C TRP A 30 6.37 4.08 5.83
N ASP A 31 7.44 4.55 6.46
CA ASP A 31 8.53 5.24 5.74
C ASP A 31 9.29 4.28 4.83
N VAL A 32 9.55 3.05 5.31
CA VAL A 32 10.14 1.97 4.52
C VAL A 32 9.22 1.59 3.37
N ALA A 33 7.91 1.46 3.62
CA ALA A 33 6.92 1.18 2.59
C ALA A 33 6.89 2.25 1.50
N ARG A 34 6.91 3.53 1.88
CA ARG A 34 6.92 4.66 0.94
C ARG A 34 8.18 4.66 0.08
N GLN A 35 9.35 4.47 0.69
CA GLN A 35 10.62 4.45 -0.04
C GLN A 35 10.69 3.28 -1.02
N SER A 36 10.31 2.07 -0.58
CA SER A 36 10.26 0.88 -1.42
C SER A 36 9.25 1.04 -2.58
N ALA A 37 8.07 1.58 -2.32
CA ALA A 37 7.07 1.82 -3.34
C ALA A 37 7.54 2.81 -4.41
N LEU A 38 8.16 3.93 -4.01
CA LEU A 38 8.68 4.92 -4.94
C LEU A 38 9.83 4.36 -5.78
N MET A 39 10.73 3.58 -5.18
CA MET A 39 11.81 2.92 -5.92
C MET A 39 11.25 1.93 -6.95
N SER A 40 10.25 1.14 -6.56
CA SER A 40 9.63 0.16 -7.45
C SER A 40 8.78 0.80 -8.56
N ALA A 41 8.06 1.89 -8.27
CA ALA A 41 7.22 2.58 -9.26
C ALA A 41 8.02 3.35 -10.31
N THR A 42 9.13 3.96 -9.89
CA THR A 42 10.01 4.74 -10.78
C THR A 42 11.04 3.88 -11.51
N GLN A 43 11.24 2.63 -11.07
CA GLN A 43 12.23 1.70 -11.63
C GLN A 43 13.65 2.31 -11.68
N GLY A 44 13.96 3.20 -10.73
CA GLY A 44 15.24 3.91 -10.67
C GLY A 44 15.40 5.07 -11.67
N VAL A 45 14.35 5.42 -12.42
CA VAL A 45 14.34 6.54 -13.37
C VAL A 45 13.57 7.72 -12.79
N ALA A 46 14.15 8.92 -12.85
CA ALA A 46 13.44 10.12 -12.39
C ALA A 46 12.16 10.34 -13.22
N GLU A 47 11.02 10.40 -12.54
CA GLU A 47 9.75 10.77 -13.19
C GLU A 47 9.65 12.28 -13.35
N HIS A 48 9.28 12.70 -14.55
CA HIS A 48 8.94 14.08 -14.84
C HIS A 48 7.51 14.37 -14.41
N ASN A 49 7.22 15.66 -14.23
CA ASN A 49 5.84 16.10 -14.12
C ASN A 49 5.09 15.81 -15.42
N VAL A 50 3.80 15.53 -15.30
CA VAL A 50 2.91 15.38 -16.45
C VAL A 50 2.96 16.63 -17.32
N ASP A 51 3.10 16.44 -18.63
CA ASP A 51 3.10 17.53 -19.60
C ASP A 51 1.83 18.40 -19.45
N PRO A 52 1.95 19.74 -19.33
CA PRO A 52 0.80 20.62 -19.12
C PRO A 52 -0.24 20.55 -20.24
N SER A 53 0.17 20.40 -21.50
CA SER A 53 -0.76 20.32 -22.62
C SER A 53 -1.53 19.01 -22.59
N ARG A 54 -0.85 17.90 -22.26
CA ARG A 54 -1.51 16.59 -22.10
C ARG A 54 -2.48 16.59 -20.92
N ARG A 55 -2.11 17.20 -19.80
CA ARG A 55 -2.99 17.39 -18.64
C ARG A 55 -4.29 18.10 -19.03
N ILE A 56 -4.17 19.26 -19.71
CA ILE A 56 -5.33 20.05 -20.15
C ILE A 56 -6.23 19.24 -21.10
N ALA A 57 -5.63 18.48 -22.02
CA ALA A 57 -6.39 17.63 -22.95
C ALA A 57 -7.21 16.56 -22.20
N VAL A 58 -6.60 15.84 -21.26
CA VAL A 58 -7.27 14.80 -20.46
C VAL A 58 -8.36 15.39 -19.54
N GLU A 59 -8.12 16.55 -18.93
CA GLU A 59 -9.13 17.27 -18.13
C GLU A 59 -10.32 17.71 -18.99
N GLY A 60 -10.06 18.14 -20.24
CA GLY A 60 -11.11 18.43 -21.21
C GLY A 60 -11.96 17.20 -21.57
N LEU A 61 -11.31 16.06 -21.81
CA LEU A 61 -11.98 14.78 -22.04
C LEU A 61 -12.79 14.33 -20.82
N ALA A 62 -12.27 14.50 -19.60
CA ALA A 62 -12.95 14.14 -18.36
C ALA A 62 -14.31 14.84 -18.22
N ARG A 63 -14.42 16.11 -18.64
CA ARG A 63 -15.70 16.82 -18.67
C ARG A 63 -16.71 16.17 -19.62
N ILE A 64 -16.27 15.77 -20.81
CA ILE A 64 -17.13 15.12 -21.81
C ILE A 64 -17.58 13.75 -21.28
N VAL A 65 -16.63 12.95 -20.80
CA VAL A 65 -16.89 11.60 -20.29
C VAL A 65 -17.83 11.65 -19.08
N SER A 66 -17.62 12.59 -18.15
CA SER A 66 -18.49 12.75 -16.98
C SER A 66 -19.96 12.99 -17.35
N MET A 67 -20.22 13.84 -18.35
CA MET A 67 -21.58 14.05 -18.85
C MET A 67 -22.19 12.77 -19.44
N ARG A 68 -21.40 11.98 -20.18
CA ARG A 68 -21.86 10.71 -20.77
C ARG A 68 -22.12 9.62 -19.72
N VAL A 69 -21.25 9.50 -18.73
CA VAL A 69 -21.41 8.57 -17.61
C VAL A 69 -22.64 8.94 -16.79
N SER A 70 -22.86 10.23 -16.53
CA SER A 70 -24.04 10.77 -15.86
C SER A 70 -25.34 10.41 -16.57
N GLU A 71 -25.40 10.61 -17.89
CA GLU A 71 -26.54 10.25 -18.73
C GLU A 71 -26.85 8.75 -18.64
N SER A 72 -25.83 7.90 -18.76
CA SER A 72 -25.97 6.44 -18.70
C SER A 72 -26.39 5.93 -17.32
N LEU A 73 -25.84 6.50 -16.24
CA LEU A 73 -26.14 6.10 -14.87
C LEU A 73 -27.40 6.77 -14.29
N SER A 74 -28.02 7.71 -15.00
CA SER A 74 -29.12 8.54 -14.50
C SER A 74 -28.78 9.22 -13.16
N ARG A 75 -27.59 9.81 -13.08
CA ARG A 75 -27.04 10.49 -11.89
C ARG A 75 -26.49 11.86 -12.26
N ASP A 76 -26.28 12.72 -11.27
CA ASP A 76 -25.61 13.99 -11.50
C ASP A 76 -24.17 13.79 -12.00
N PRO A 77 -23.69 14.64 -12.92
CA PRO A 77 -22.33 14.55 -13.43
C PRO A 77 -21.31 14.84 -12.33
N VAL A 78 -20.27 14.02 -12.30
CA VAL A 78 -19.10 14.25 -11.45
C VAL A 78 -18.39 15.49 -11.93
N ASP A 79 -18.07 16.41 -11.02
CA ASP A 79 -17.27 17.58 -11.38
C ASP A 79 -15.89 17.13 -11.92
N ALA A 80 -15.57 17.54 -13.15
CA ALA A 80 -14.32 17.22 -13.81
C ALA A 80 -13.10 17.77 -13.05
N SER A 81 -13.28 18.81 -12.22
CA SER A 81 -12.22 19.35 -11.35
C SER A 81 -11.71 18.33 -10.32
N ARG A 82 -12.45 17.25 -10.09
CA ARG A 82 -12.05 16.14 -9.21
C ARG A 82 -11.06 15.19 -9.87
N VAL A 83 -10.92 15.23 -11.19
CA VAL A 83 -9.98 14.38 -11.92
C VAL A 83 -8.59 15.00 -11.85
N GLU A 84 -7.66 14.29 -11.21
CA GLU A 84 -6.28 14.70 -11.07
C GLU A 84 -5.40 13.83 -11.96
N VAL A 85 -4.77 14.46 -12.95
CA VAL A 85 -3.76 13.81 -13.78
C VAL A 85 -2.43 13.78 -13.02
N VAL A 86 -1.94 12.59 -12.71
CA VAL A 86 -0.78 12.38 -11.83
C VAL A 86 0.29 11.52 -12.50
N ASN A 87 1.52 11.57 -11.98
CA ASN A 87 2.55 10.58 -12.28
C ASN A 87 2.47 9.40 -11.29
N ARG A 88 3.30 8.37 -11.49
CA ARG A 88 3.26 7.16 -10.65
C ARG A 88 3.68 7.48 -9.22
N ALA A 89 4.66 8.37 -9.02
CA ALA A 89 5.11 8.78 -7.69
C ALA A 89 3.98 9.40 -6.85
N THR A 90 3.21 10.34 -7.43
CA THR A 90 2.06 10.93 -6.75
C THR A 90 0.96 9.89 -6.51
N TRP A 91 0.69 9.02 -7.50
CA TRP A 91 -0.27 7.93 -7.34
C TRP A 91 0.09 6.99 -6.19
N VAL A 92 1.37 6.61 -6.07
CA VAL A 92 1.88 5.76 -4.97
C VAL A 92 1.62 6.40 -3.62
N GLN A 93 1.98 7.69 -3.46
CA GLN A 93 1.84 8.39 -2.19
C GLN A 93 0.38 8.44 -1.74
N GLN A 94 -0.53 8.79 -2.65
CA GLN A 94 -1.96 8.87 -2.37
C GLN A 94 -2.59 7.48 -2.15
N THR A 95 -2.10 6.45 -2.85
CA THR A 95 -2.54 5.06 -2.66
C THR A 95 -2.13 4.52 -1.29
N LEU A 96 -0.88 4.72 -0.88
CA LEU A 96 -0.40 4.30 0.44
C LEU A 96 -1.16 4.97 1.58
N GLU A 97 -1.46 6.26 1.45
CA GLU A 97 -2.25 7.00 2.43
C GLU A 97 -3.68 6.43 2.53
N ALA A 98 -4.35 6.22 1.39
CA ALA A 98 -5.70 5.71 1.35
C ALA A 98 -5.82 4.26 1.87
N TRP A 99 -4.82 3.41 1.63
CA TRP A 99 -4.85 2.00 2.00
C TRP A 99 -4.26 1.70 3.38
N ARG A 100 -3.71 2.72 4.05
CA ARG A 100 -3.13 2.60 5.39
C ARG A 100 -4.03 1.85 6.39
N PRO A 101 -5.35 2.14 6.49
CA PRO A 101 -6.20 1.43 7.44
C PRO A 101 -6.31 -0.08 7.18
N TYR A 102 -6.23 -0.51 5.91
CA TYR A 102 -6.33 -1.92 5.54
C TYR A 102 -5.04 -2.67 5.91
N PHE A 103 -3.87 -2.11 5.58
CA PHE A 103 -2.59 -2.71 5.92
C PHE A 103 -2.26 -2.63 7.42
N ASP A 104 -2.69 -1.59 8.12
CA ASP A 104 -2.58 -1.55 9.60
C ASP A 104 -3.44 -2.66 10.24
N SER A 105 -4.62 -2.97 9.67
CA SER A 105 -5.46 -4.08 10.11
C SER A 105 -4.78 -5.44 9.87
N LEU A 106 -4.19 -5.62 8.68
CA LEU A 106 -3.41 -6.81 8.34
C LEU A 106 -2.20 -6.98 9.28
N ALA A 107 -1.42 -5.92 9.49
CA ALA A 107 -0.23 -5.98 10.34
C ALA A 107 -0.58 -6.31 11.80
N LYS A 108 -1.72 -5.80 12.30
CA LYS A 108 -2.26 -6.18 13.62
C LYS A 108 -2.66 -7.65 13.68
N ALA A 109 -3.32 -8.18 12.66
CA ALA A 109 -3.73 -9.58 12.61
C ALA A 109 -2.52 -10.53 12.66
N LEU A 110 -1.47 -10.21 11.88
CA LEU A 110 -0.24 -11.00 11.84
C LEU A 110 0.61 -10.86 13.10
N SER A 111 0.63 -9.68 13.72
CA SER A 111 1.40 -9.43 14.96
C SER A 111 0.69 -9.94 16.21
N GLY A 112 -0.66 -9.93 16.24
CA GLY A 112 -1.45 -10.41 17.37
C GLY A 112 -1.45 -11.94 17.51
N ASP A 113 -1.18 -12.65 16.42
CA ASP A 113 -1.03 -14.11 16.39
C ASP A 113 0.44 -14.56 16.61
N ALA A 114 1.38 -13.61 16.64
CA ALA A 114 2.77 -13.84 17.03
C ALA A 114 2.89 -14.01 18.56
N GLY A 115 2.12 -14.96 19.10
CA GLY A 115 2.16 -15.46 20.46
C GLY A 115 2.02 -14.40 21.54
N GLU A 116 0.80 -14.17 22.04
CA GLU A 116 0.70 -14.02 23.49
C GLU A 116 1.36 -15.27 24.09
N PRO A 117 2.41 -15.12 24.94
CA PRO A 117 3.00 -16.28 25.56
C PRO A 117 1.88 -16.93 26.37
N LYS A 118 1.50 -18.16 26.00
CA LYS A 118 0.74 -18.98 26.93
C LYS A 118 1.55 -18.98 28.23
N PRO A 119 0.93 -18.78 29.40
CA PRO A 119 1.64 -18.76 30.67
C PRO A 119 2.36 -20.08 31.01
N ASP A 120 2.31 -21.07 30.12
CA ASP A 120 2.95 -22.38 30.20
C ASP A 120 4.24 -22.50 29.32
N ASP A 121 4.54 -21.52 28.45
CA ASP A 121 5.73 -21.53 27.59
C ASP A 121 6.94 -20.80 28.21
N THR A 122 7.00 -20.72 29.55
CA THR A 122 8.14 -20.16 30.31
C THR A 122 9.34 -21.10 30.44
N GLU A 123 9.55 -22.01 29.48
CA GLU A 123 10.75 -22.85 29.44
C GLU A 123 11.47 -22.88 28.08
N THR A 124 11.50 -21.78 27.33
CA THR A 124 12.59 -21.60 26.36
C THR A 124 13.85 -21.20 27.12
N GLN A 125 14.52 -22.19 27.72
CA GLN A 125 15.76 -22.03 28.51
C GLN A 125 16.98 -21.61 27.68
N ASP A 126 16.85 -21.42 26.36
CA ASP A 126 17.94 -21.03 25.48
C ASP A 126 17.96 -19.49 25.27
N PRO A 127 18.92 -18.76 25.87
CA PRO A 127 19.05 -17.32 25.70
C PRO A 127 19.22 -16.90 24.23
N MET A 128 19.71 -17.80 23.37
CA MET A 128 19.90 -17.55 21.95
C MET A 128 18.56 -17.48 21.20
N LEU A 129 17.60 -18.36 21.53
CA LEU A 129 16.25 -18.31 20.93
C LEU A 129 15.47 -17.07 21.38
N ALA A 130 15.61 -16.67 22.65
CA ALA A 130 14.99 -15.45 23.15
C ALA A 130 15.54 -14.20 22.43
N MET A 131 16.86 -14.15 22.19
CA MET A 131 17.49 -13.07 21.43
C MET A 131 16.99 -13.05 19.98
N LEU A 132 16.89 -14.20 19.31
CA LEU A 132 16.39 -14.30 17.94
C LEU A 132 14.92 -13.87 17.84
N GLY A 133 14.08 -14.27 18.81
CA GLY A 133 12.69 -13.83 18.92
C GLY A 133 12.57 -12.30 19.02
N ASN A 134 13.42 -11.66 19.83
CA ASN A 134 13.43 -10.20 19.97
C ASN A 134 13.89 -9.49 18.69
N VAL A 135 14.90 -10.02 18.00
CA VAL A 135 15.36 -9.49 16.70
C VAL A 135 14.27 -9.62 15.64
N SER A 136 13.57 -10.75 15.58
CA SER A 136 12.48 -10.97 14.62
C SER A 136 11.33 -9.97 14.82
N LYS A 137 10.93 -9.72 16.07
CA LYS A 137 9.90 -8.73 16.43
C LYS A 137 10.29 -7.30 16.03
N MET A 138 11.59 -6.99 16.06
CA MET A 138 12.11 -5.68 15.65
C MET A 138 12.14 -5.50 14.13
N ILE A 139 12.43 -6.56 13.38
CA ILE A 139 12.61 -6.50 11.92
C ILE A 139 11.28 -6.70 11.16
N ALA A 140 10.35 -7.49 11.71
CA ALA A 140 9.09 -7.84 11.03
C ALA A 140 8.28 -6.62 10.52
N PRO A 141 8.06 -5.54 11.30
CA PRO A 141 7.35 -4.35 10.81
C PRO A 141 8.01 -3.68 9.59
N SER A 142 9.34 -3.75 9.50
CA SER A 142 10.11 -3.22 8.36
C SER A 142 9.95 -4.10 7.11
N MET A 143 9.97 -5.42 7.28
CA MET A 143 9.74 -6.37 6.17
C MET A 143 8.32 -6.29 5.62
N LEU A 144 7.33 -6.15 6.51
CA LEU A 144 5.94 -5.88 6.13
C LEU A 144 5.84 -4.56 5.34
N GLY A 145 6.47 -3.50 5.85
CA GLY A 145 6.52 -2.21 5.18
C GLY A 145 7.11 -2.33 3.77
N MET A 146 8.26 -2.97 3.63
CA MET A 146 8.90 -3.19 2.33
C MET A 146 8.04 -4.02 1.37
N SER A 147 7.35 -5.06 1.88
CA SER A 147 6.46 -5.90 1.07
C SER A 147 5.26 -5.10 0.53
N VAL A 148 4.61 -4.32 1.40
CA VAL A 148 3.52 -3.41 1.02
C VAL A 148 4.03 -2.36 0.02
N GLY A 149 5.22 -1.82 0.25
CA GLY A 149 5.86 -0.86 -0.62
C GLY A 149 6.04 -1.41 -2.03
N ASN A 150 6.70 -2.56 -2.16
CA ASN A 150 6.93 -3.23 -3.44
C ASN A 150 5.60 -3.57 -4.15
N LEU A 151 4.59 -4.04 -3.42
CA LEU A 151 3.28 -4.34 -4.00
C LEU A 151 2.65 -3.09 -4.63
N VAL A 152 2.58 -1.99 -3.88
CA VAL A 152 1.98 -0.74 -4.38
C VAL A 152 2.83 -0.13 -5.50
N GLY A 153 4.16 -0.21 -5.40
CA GLY A 153 5.07 0.26 -6.44
C GLY A 153 4.89 -0.48 -7.77
N ARG A 154 4.76 -1.81 -7.72
CA ARG A 154 4.48 -2.64 -8.91
C ARG A 154 3.12 -2.34 -9.53
N LEU A 155 2.09 -2.13 -8.71
CA LEU A 155 0.78 -1.71 -9.21
C LEU A 155 0.87 -0.37 -9.94
N ALA A 156 1.64 0.58 -9.42
CA ALA A 156 1.78 1.92 -10.02
C ALA A 156 2.38 1.90 -11.43
N VAL A 157 3.15 0.87 -11.80
CA VAL A 157 3.72 0.72 -13.15
C VAL A 157 2.62 0.51 -14.21
N HIS A 158 1.52 -0.13 -13.82
CA HIS A 158 0.45 -0.52 -14.75
C HIS A 158 -0.87 0.19 -14.47
N ALA A 159 -1.02 0.86 -13.32
CA ALA A 159 -2.27 1.48 -12.92
C ALA A 159 -2.70 2.57 -13.92
N PHE A 160 -3.93 2.52 -14.44
CA PHE A 160 -4.48 3.63 -15.24
C PHE A 160 -5.07 4.72 -14.35
N GLY A 161 -5.65 4.36 -13.21
CA GLY A 161 -6.26 5.31 -12.31
C GLY A 161 -6.41 4.82 -10.88
N GLN A 162 -7.39 5.38 -10.18
CA GLN A 162 -7.64 5.11 -8.78
C GLN A 162 -8.28 3.73 -8.55
N TYR A 163 -9.15 3.32 -9.47
CA TYR A 163 -10.04 2.17 -9.32
C TYR A 163 -9.66 0.94 -10.15
N ASP A 164 -8.42 0.86 -10.65
CA ASP A 164 -7.85 -0.39 -11.19
C ASP A 164 -8.05 -1.57 -10.23
N LEU A 165 -7.94 -1.31 -8.93
CA LEU A 165 -8.54 -2.14 -7.90
C LEU A 165 -9.78 -1.40 -7.37
N PRO A 166 -10.98 -2.01 -7.39
CA PRO A 166 -12.23 -1.36 -7.02
C PRO A 166 -12.36 -1.23 -5.49
N LEU A 167 -11.38 -0.59 -4.87
CA LEU A 167 -11.31 -0.34 -3.44
C LEU A 167 -11.70 1.12 -3.16
N PRO A 168 -12.64 1.36 -2.24
CA PRO A 168 -12.99 2.72 -1.84
C PRO A 168 -11.77 3.38 -1.17
N ARG A 169 -11.50 4.63 -1.57
CA ARG A 169 -10.43 5.47 -1.02
C ARG A 169 -11.05 6.69 -0.34
N GLU A 170 -10.63 6.95 0.89
CA GLU A 170 -11.07 8.11 1.68
C GLU A 170 -9.91 9.13 1.83
N PRO A 171 -10.18 10.45 1.84
CA PRO A 171 -11.50 11.07 1.67
C PRO A 171 -12.02 10.95 0.23
N HIS A 172 -13.30 10.61 0.08
CA HIS A 172 -13.95 10.58 -1.23
C HIS A 172 -14.07 12.00 -1.80
N GLY A 173 -13.30 12.30 -2.85
CA GLY A 173 -13.34 13.65 -3.42
C GLY A 173 -12.43 13.89 -4.62
N ARG A 174 -11.47 13.00 -4.83
CA ARG A 174 -10.49 13.05 -5.93
C ARG A 174 -10.54 11.76 -6.72
N LEU A 175 -10.15 11.84 -7.98
CA LEU A 175 -10.09 10.73 -8.92
C LEU A 175 -8.77 10.82 -9.68
N LEU A 176 -7.89 9.85 -9.46
CA LEU A 176 -6.55 9.88 -10.02
C LEU A 176 -6.51 9.21 -11.38
N VAL A 177 -5.72 9.78 -12.30
CA VAL A 177 -5.41 9.16 -13.60
C VAL A 177 -3.90 9.25 -13.84
N VAL A 178 -3.27 8.11 -14.10
CA VAL A 178 -1.83 8.02 -14.41
C VAL A 178 -1.64 8.08 -15.91
N VAL A 179 -1.65 9.29 -16.47
CA VAL A 179 -1.69 9.46 -17.94
C VAL A 179 -0.48 8.89 -18.66
N SER A 180 0.69 8.81 -18.02
CA SER A 180 1.87 8.18 -18.61
C SER A 180 1.65 6.68 -18.87
N ASN A 181 0.90 5.99 -18.00
CA ASN A 181 0.56 4.58 -18.19
C ASN A 181 -0.49 4.40 -19.28
N VAL A 182 -1.50 5.28 -19.29
CA VAL A 182 -2.55 5.32 -20.32
C VAL A 182 -1.94 5.54 -21.71
N ASP A 183 -1.06 6.54 -21.84
CA ASP A 183 -0.40 6.88 -23.11
C ASP A 183 0.58 5.78 -23.55
N ALA A 184 1.35 5.20 -22.61
CA ALA A 184 2.26 4.09 -22.93
C ALA A 184 1.50 2.85 -23.43
N PHE A 185 0.38 2.51 -22.78
CA PHE A 185 -0.48 1.41 -23.23
C PHE A 185 -1.10 1.71 -24.61
N ALA A 186 -1.58 2.95 -24.82
CA ALA A 186 -2.14 3.35 -26.09
C ALA A 186 -1.11 3.20 -27.23
N ASP A 187 0.12 3.64 -27.01
CA ASP A 187 1.21 3.54 -27.99
C ASP A 187 1.58 2.07 -28.29
N GLU A 188 1.73 1.24 -27.26
CA GLU A 188 2.07 -0.19 -27.40
C GLU A 188 1.02 -0.94 -28.24
N TRP A 189 -0.25 -0.62 -28.03
CA TRP A 189 -1.37 -1.25 -28.73
C TRP A 189 -1.84 -0.50 -29.98
N SER A 190 -1.13 0.57 -30.38
CA SER A 190 -1.48 1.42 -31.53
C SER A 190 -2.90 1.99 -31.48
N ILE A 191 -3.38 2.32 -30.27
CA ILE A 191 -4.66 2.97 -30.01
C ILE A 191 -4.43 4.49 -29.97
N PRO A 192 -5.32 5.32 -30.55
CA PRO A 192 -5.25 6.76 -30.36
C PRO A 192 -5.27 7.12 -28.87
N ARG A 193 -4.29 7.91 -28.42
CA ARG A 193 -4.13 8.25 -26.98
C ARG A 193 -5.38 8.88 -26.35
N ASP A 194 -6.14 9.65 -27.11
CA ASP A 194 -7.38 10.25 -26.62
C ASP A 194 -8.49 9.21 -26.44
N ASP A 195 -8.58 8.21 -27.32
CA ASP A 195 -9.55 7.11 -27.19
C ASP A 195 -9.23 6.25 -25.96
N MET A 196 -7.95 5.96 -25.73
CA MET A 196 -7.52 5.23 -24.54
C MET A 196 -7.75 6.04 -23.26
N ALA A 197 -7.52 7.36 -23.30
CA ALA A 197 -7.84 8.24 -22.17
C ALA A 197 -9.35 8.30 -21.89
N ILE A 198 -10.19 8.35 -22.92
CA ILE A 198 -11.66 8.27 -22.77
C ILE A 198 -12.05 6.95 -22.09
N TYR A 199 -11.47 5.83 -22.51
CA TYR A 199 -11.71 4.52 -21.89
C TYR A 199 -11.34 4.55 -20.39
N ALA A 200 -10.11 4.96 -20.07
CA ALA A 200 -9.64 5.02 -18.68
C ALA A 200 -10.53 5.96 -17.83
N LEU A 201 -10.82 7.16 -18.31
CA LEU A 201 -11.71 8.11 -17.65
C LEU A 201 -13.11 7.53 -17.43
N THR A 202 -13.65 6.78 -18.40
CA THR A 202 -14.97 6.16 -18.27
C THR A 202 -14.98 5.13 -17.14
N HIS A 203 -13.98 4.25 -17.11
CA HIS A 203 -13.82 3.25 -16.05
C HIS A 203 -13.73 3.91 -14.66
N GLU A 204 -12.90 4.94 -14.54
CA GLU A 204 -12.67 5.67 -13.30
C GLU A 204 -13.91 6.44 -12.82
N LEU A 205 -14.61 7.13 -13.73
CA LEU A 205 -15.79 7.93 -13.40
C LEU A 205 -17.02 7.07 -13.05
N VAL A 206 -17.17 5.91 -13.68
CA VAL A 206 -18.21 4.93 -13.30
C VAL A 206 -17.95 4.43 -11.89
N SER A 207 -16.71 4.01 -11.60
CA SER A 207 -16.32 3.51 -10.27
C SER A 207 -16.47 4.59 -9.19
N TYR A 208 -16.06 5.82 -9.49
CA TYR A 208 -16.28 6.98 -8.63
C TYR A 208 -17.78 7.20 -8.35
N SER A 209 -18.62 7.13 -9.37
CA SER A 209 -20.07 7.31 -9.24
C SER A 209 -20.74 6.21 -8.41
N MET A 210 -20.26 4.97 -8.51
CA MET A 210 -20.70 3.87 -7.66
C MET A 210 -20.33 4.14 -6.20
N PHE A 211 -19.07 4.46 -5.95
CA PHE A 211 -18.58 4.78 -4.62
C PHE A 211 -19.03 6.15 -4.11
N ALA A 212 -19.79 6.96 -4.84
CA ALA A 212 -20.44 8.15 -4.27
C ALA A 212 -21.40 7.79 -3.10
N SER A 213 -21.94 6.56 -3.08
CA SER A 213 -22.78 6.05 -1.99
C SER A 213 -21.94 5.74 -0.74
N ALA A 214 -22.11 6.55 0.31
CA ALA A 214 -21.43 6.32 1.60
C ALA A 214 -21.74 4.94 2.23
N PRO A 215 -22.99 4.44 2.23
CA PRO A 215 -23.27 3.08 2.70
C PRO A 215 -22.49 2.00 1.95
N LEU A 216 -22.39 2.12 0.61
CA LEU A 216 -21.63 1.16 -0.19
C LEU A 216 -20.13 1.23 0.13
N ARG A 217 -19.55 2.45 0.20
CA ARG A 217 -18.14 2.62 0.58
C ARG A 217 -17.86 2.01 1.95
N ASN A 218 -18.71 2.29 2.93
CA ASN A 218 -18.56 1.78 4.29
C ASN A 218 -18.66 0.25 4.33
N ALA A 219 -19.62 -0.34 3.62
CA ALA A 219 -19.79 -1.79 3.55
C ALA A 219 -18.56 -2.48 2.91
N VAL A 220 -18.09 -1.98 1.75
CA VAL A 220 -16.90 -2.54 1.09
C VAL A 220 -15.65 -2.35 1.95
N SER A 221 -15.47 -1.17 2.56
CA SER A 221 -14.34 -0.90 3.46
C SER A 221 -14.35 -1.80 4.70
N ALA A 222 -15.53 -2.14 5.23
CA ALA A 222 -15.69 -3.08 6.34
C ALA A 222 -15.29 -4.49 5.91
N LEU A 223 -15.81 -4.98 4.78
CA LEU A 223 -15.46 -6.30 4.24
C LEU A 223 -13.95 -6.47 4.02
N ILE A 224 -13.28 -5.45 3.46
CA ILE A 224 -11.83 -5.48 3.25
C ILE A 224 -11.09 -5.54 4.60
N ARG A 225 -11.55 -4.78 5.60
CA ARG A 225 -10.94 -4.75 6.93
C ARG A 225 -11.12 -6.09 7.66
N ASP A 226 -12.30 -6.68 7.57
CA ASP A 226 -12.60 -7.99 8.15
C ASP A 226 -11.76 -9.08 7.48
N PHE A 227 -11.65 -9.04 6.14
CA PHE A 227 -10.77 -9.93 5.39
C PHE A 227 -9.29 -9.77 5.80
N ALA A 228 -8.80 -8.54 5.94
CA ALA A 228 -7.45 -8.24 6.40
C ALA A 228 -7.22 -8.67 7.87
N GLY A 229 -8.24 -8.53 8.73
CA GLY A 229 -8.23 -9.00 10.11
C GLY A 229 -8.32 -10.52 10.26
N GLY A 230 -8.78 -11.21 9.22
CA GLY A 230 -8.92 -12.67 9.16
C GLY A 230 -7.61 -13.43 8.94
N PHE A 231 -6.52 -12.74 8.58
CA PHE A 231 -5.21 -13.37 8.41
C PHE A 231 -4.68 -13.94 9.73
N ARG A 232 -4.02 -15.09 9.65
CA ARG A 232 -3.33 -15.75 10.78
C ARG A 232 -1.89 -16.02 10.39
N ALA A 233 -0.98 -15.88 11.34
CA ALA A 233 0.40 -16.24 11.12
C ALA A 233 0.49 -17.78 11.17
N ASP A 234 1.09 -18.39 10.16
CA ASP A 234 1.42 -19.81 10.16
C ASP A 234 2.93 -19.96 10.44
N PRO A 235 3.33 -20.29 11.68
CA PRO A 235 4.74 -20.51 11.99
C PRO A 235 5.36 -21.66 11.19
N GLY A 236 4.54 -22.62 10.74
CA GLY A 236 4.98 -23.77 9.95
C GLY A 236 5.28 -23.43 8.50
N SER A 237 4.58 -22.44 7.93
CA SER A 237 4.75 -22.10 6.52
C SER A 237 6.10 -21.47 6.22
N ILE A 238 6.73 -20.76 7.16
CA ILE A 238 8.09 -20.22 6.97
C ILE A 238 9.11 -21.36 6.91
N SER A 239 9.00 -22.36 7.79
CA SER A 239 9.87 -23.54 7.78
C SER A 239 9.67 -24.37 6.50
N GLU A 240 8.43 -24.50 6.04
CA GLU A 240 8.09 -25.18 4.78
C GLU A 240 8.55 -24.39 3.54
N SER A 241 8.50 -23.06 3.58
CA SER A 241 8.98 -22.20 2.49
C SER A 241 10.51 -22.24 2.39
N ILE A 242 11.21 -22.26 3.52
CA ILE A 242 12.67 -22.41 3.59
C ILE A 242 13.09 -23.82 3.13
N SER A 243 12.31 -24.86 3.41
CA SER A 243 12.61 -26.22 2.94
C SER A 243 12.31 -26.44 1.45
N ARG A 244 11.36 -25.67 0.89
CA ARG A 244 11.08 -25.63 -0.55
C ARG A 244 12.06 -24.78 -1.34
N LEU A 245 12.70 -23.80 -0.71
CA LEU A 245 13.82 -23.06 -1.31
C LEU A 245 15.02 -24.00 -1.43
N ASP A 246 15.49 -24.21 -2.66
CA ASP A 246 16.58 -25.12 -2.96
C ASP A 246 17.90 -24.57 -2.39
N VAL A 247 18.22 -25.00 -1.15
CA VAL A 247 19.45 -24.66 -0.40
C VAL A 247 20.72 -25.11 -1.14
N SER A 248 20.61 -25.88 -2.23
CA SER A 248 21.75 -26.38 -3.01
C SER A 248 22.50 -25.30 -3.81
N SER A 249 21.94 -24.10 -3.98
CA SER A 249 22.55 -23.05 -4.81
C SER A 249 23.57 -22.14 -4.09
N GLY A 250 23.73 -22.28 -2.77
CA GLY A 250 24.88 -21.78 -2.01
C GLY A 250 25.08 -20.26 -1.94
N ASP A 251 24.17 -19.44 -2.50
CA ASP A 251 24.30 -17.98 -2.55
C ASP A 251 23.23 -17.28 -1.68
N PRO A 252 23.57 -16.85 -0.45
CA PRO A 252 22.63 -16.27 0.51
C PRO A 252 21.89 -15.02 -0.02
N MET A 253 22.49 -14.29 -0.96
CA MET A 253 21.90 -13.07 -1.53
C MET A 253 20.72 -13.36 -2.46
N LYS A 254 20.77 -14.46 -3.25
CA LYS A 254 19.66 -14.85 -4.12
C LYS A 254 18.48 -15.42 -3.34
N MET A 255 18.76 -16.10 -2.24
CA MET A 255 17.75 -16.59 -1.32
C MET A 255 17.00 -15.43 -0.65
N LEU A 256 17.74 -14.39 -0.24
CA LEU A 256 17.14 -13.16 0.28
C LEU A 256 16.28 -12.47 -0.79
N ASP A 257 16.79 -12.30 -2.02
CA ASP A 257 16.05 -11.68 -3.12
C ASP A 257 14.75 -12.45 -3.46
N SER A 258 14.80 -13.79 -3.48
CA SER A 258 13.62 -14.64 -3.72
C SER A 258 12.58 -14.54 -2.59
N LEU A 259 13.01 -14.44 -1.33
CA LEU A 259 12.11 -14.24 -0.20
C LEU A 259 11.47 -12.84 -0.23
N LEU A 260 12.23 -11.81 -0.61
CA LEU A 260 11.72 -10.44 -0.69
C LEU A 260 10.81 -10.19 -1.89
N SER A 261 10.90 -11.02 -2.93
CA SER A 261 10.09 -10.91 -4.15
C SER A 261 8.77 -11.68 -4.08
N ASP A 262 8.65 -12.68 -3.20
CA ASP A 262 7.39 -13.33 -2.88
C ASP A 262 6.90 -12.96 -1.46
N PRO A 263 6.10 -11.88 -1.34
CA PRO A 263 5.60 -11.41 -0.06
C PRO A 263 4.67 -12.42 0.62
N THR A 264 4.11 -13.41 -0.10
CA THR A 264 3.23 -14.41 0.50
C THR A 264 4.00 -15.40 1.38
N LEU A 265 5.26 -15.69 1.03
CA LEU A 265 6.15 -16.55 1.82
C LEU A 265 6.61 -15.87 3.11
N LEU A 266 6.85 -14.55 3.06
CA LEU A 266 7.27 -13.76 4.23
C LEU A 266 6.15 -13.53 5.25
N LEU A 267 4.90 -13.49 4.78
CA LEU A 267 3.76 -13.26 5.65
C LEU A 267 3.33 -14.52 6.39
N GLY A 268 3.82 -15.69 5.98
CA GLY A 268 3.37 -16.99 6.46
C GLY A 268 1.85 -17.10 6.55
N ALA A 269 1.16 -16.43 5.64
CA ALA A 269 -0.25 -16.11 5.80
C ALA A 269 -1.08 -17.23 5.19
N SER A 270 -1.53 -18.18 6.02
CA SER A 270 -2.52 -19.16 5.59
C SER A 270 -3.90 -18.50 5.53
N ARG A 271 -4.69 -18.84 4.51
CA ARG A 271 -6.09 -18.40 4.48
C ARG A 271 -6.85 -19.08 5.61
N SER A 272 -7.55 -18.30 6.42
CA SER A 272 -8.38 -18.84 7.50
C SER A 272 -9.84 -18.98 7.06
N GLY A 273 -10.60 -19.89 7.67
CA GLY A 273 -12.05 -20.01 7.41
C GLY A 273 -12.88 -18.78 7.82
N ALA A 274 -12.27 -17.76 8.43
CA ALA A 274 -12.89 -16.45 8.64
C ALA A 274 -12.83 -15.57 7.39
N GLN A 275 -11.91 -15.84 6.45
CA GLN A 275 -11.77 -15.10 5.19
C GLN A 275 -12.69 -15.61 4.09
N ASP A 276 -13.22 -16.84 4.22
CA ASP A 276 -14.14 -17.47 3.26
C ASP A 276 -15.62 -17.10 3.49
N ARG A 277 -15.92 -16.31 4.52
CA ARG A 277 -17.27 -15.83 4.88
C ARG A 277 -17.49 -14.40 4.43
#